data_AF-A0AAW4PLT6-F1
#
_entry.id   AF-A0AAW4PLT6-F1
#
_cell.length_a   1.000
_cell.length_b   1.000
_cell.length_c   1.000
_cell.angle_alpha   90.00
_cell.angle_beta   90.00
_cell.angle_gamma   90.00
#
_symmetry.space_group_name_H-M   'P 1'
#
loop_
_entity.id
_entity.type
_entity.pdbx_description
1 polymer ?
#
loop_
_entity_poly.entity_id
_entity_poly.type
_entity_poly.pdbx_seq_one_letter_code
_entity_poly.pdbx_strand_id
1 'polypeptide(L)'
;MYSRDHAILSVLAGLALVVLTTPPVHPAVVVAVAVALGVGIDFDHFLVAYLNTGSAESTRRVLRNPRLAFTGQDDIFETADLSKSQRLLSHVLLAGVAVGGLWLASAPYWALVVGVTLYVHVVADLYADMGETAETRPVENLRDSW
;
A
#
# COMPACT_ATOMS: atom_id res chain seq x y z
N MET A 1 3.50 2.91 8.40
CA MET A 1 4.47 3.52 7.44
C MET A 1 3.77 4.68 6.75
N TYR A 2 4.47 5.74 6.32
CA TYR A 2 3.81 6.92 5.74
C TYR A 2 3.83 6.91 4.21
N SER A 3 2.88 7.61 3.57
CA SER A 3 2.77 7.77 2.10
C SER A 3 4.08 8.19 1.42
N ARG A 4 4.92 8.99 2.10
CA ARG A 4 6.26 9.36 1.60
C ARG A 4 7.18 8.16 1.45
N ASP A 5 7.17 7.23 2.39
CA ASP A 5 8.02 6.04 2.36
C ASP A 5 7.58 5.11 1.23
N HIS A 6 6.26 4.93 1.05
CA HIS A 6 5.69 4.22 -0.09
C HIS A 6 6.10 4.83 -1.43
N ALA A 7 6.09 6.16 -1.55
CA ALA A 7 6.55 6.85 -2.75
C ALA A 7 8.04 6.58 -3.02
N ILE A 8 8.91 6.65 -2.00
CA ILE A 8 10.34 6.37 -2.13
C ILE A 8 10.56 4.92 -2.56
N LEU A 9 9.92 3.96 -1.88
CA LEU A 9 10.02 2.54 -2.21
C LEU A 9 9.52 2.25 -3.63
N SER A 10 8.46 2.94 -4.07
CA SER A 10 7.94 2.82 -5.44
C SER A 10 8.90 3.38 -6.49
N VAL A 11 9.60 4.49 -6.18
CA VAL A 11 10.69 4.99 -7.05
C VAL A 11 11.78 3.94 -7.16
N LEU A 12 12.23 3.36 -6.04
CA LEU A 12 13.28 2.34 -6.04
C LEU A 12 12.86 1.09 -6.81
N ALA A 13 11.63 0.62 -6.63
CA ALA A 13 11.06 -0.49 -7.38
C ALA A 13 11.00 -0.19 -8.89
N GLY A 14 10.52 1.01 -9.26
CA GLY A 14 10.46 1.46 -10.65
C GLY A 14 11.86 1.56 -11.29
N LEU A 15 12.85 2.10 -10.58
CA LEU A 15 14.23 2.16 -11.06
C LEU A 15 14.84 0.76 -11.21
N ALA A 16 14.60 -0.13 -10.24
CA ALA A 16 15.05 -1.52 -10.33
C ALA A 16 14.43 -2.22 -11.56
N LEU A 17 13.14 -2.03 -11.80
CA LEU A 17 12.45 -2.54 -13.00
C LEU A 17 13.07 -2.00 -14.28
N VAL A 18 13.34 -0.69 -14.35
CA VAL A 18 14.01 -0.07 -15.52
C VAL A 18 15.39 -0.67 -15.77
N VAL A 19 16.17 -0.92 -14.72
CA VAL A 19 17.54 -1.47 -14.84
C VAL A 19 17.54 -2.95 -15.19
N LEU A 20 16.60 -3.73 -14.63
CA LEU A 20 16.56 -5.18 -14.75
C LEU A 20 15.74 -5.68 -15.94
N THR A 21 15.06 -4.77 -16.65
CA THR A 21 14.19 -5.13 -17.79
C THR A 21 14.46 -4.24 -18.99
N THR A 22 13.82 -4.52 -20.12
CA THR A 22 13.84 -3.66 -21.31
C THR A 22 12.47 -3.02 -21.49
N PRO A 23 12.24 -1.82 -20.93
CA PRO A 23 10.91 -1.20 -20.96
C PRO A 23 10.48 -0.90 -22.40
N PRO A 24 9.22 -1.20 -22.79
CA PRO A 24 8.69 -0.88 -24.11
C PRO A 24 8.34 0.61 -24.28
N VAL A 25 8.53 1.40 -23.22
CA VAL A 25 8.23 2.82 -23.13
C VAL A 25 9.41 3.56 -22.49
N HIS A 26 9.35 4.89 -22.48
CA HIS A 26 10.38 5.70 -21.84
C HIS A 26 10.51 5.33 -20.34
N PRO A 27 11.74 5.14 -19.80
CA PRO A 27 11.95 4.74 -18.40
C PRO A 27 11.22 5.58 -17.35
N ALA A 28 11.13 6.89 -17.57
CA ALA A 28 10.42 7.79 -16.66
C ALA A 28 8.93 7.45 -16.53
N VAL A 29 8.30 6.89 -17.56
CA VAL A 29 6.89 6.44 -17.52
C VAL A 29 6.75 5.26 -16.56
N VAL A 30 7.69 4.31 -16.59
CA VAL A 30 7.69 3.14 -15.70
C VAL A 30 7.79 3.58 -14.24
N VAL A 31 8.73 4.48 -13.94
CA VAL A 31 8.91 5.03 -12.59
C VAL A 31 7.66 5.80 -12.14
N ALA A 32 7.11 6.65 -13.01
CA ALA A 32 5.90 7.42 -12.70
C ALA A 32 4.70 6.50 -12.42
N VAL A 33 4.52 5.45 -13.22
CA VAL A 33 3.47 4.44 -13.02
C VAL A 33 3.69 3.68 -11.71
N ALA A 34 4.92 3.27 -11.40
CA ALA A 34 5.24 2.60 -10.13
C ALA A 34 4.88 3.50 -8.93
N VAL A 35 5.28 4.78 -8.94
CA VAL A 35 4.92 5.73 -7.87
C VAL A 35 3.41 5.93 -7.76
N ALA A 36 2.73 6.12 -8.89
CA ALA A 36 1.29 6.30 -8.90
C ALA A 36 0.55 5.07 -8.34
N LEU A 37 1.02 3.86 -8.65
CA LEU A 37 0.43 2.62 -8.15
C LEU A 37 0.71 2.40 -6.67
N GLY A 38 1.96 2.55 -6.23
CA GLY A 38 2.34 2.33 -4.84
C GLY A 38 1.71 3.36 -3.91
N VAL A 39 1.65 4.64 -4.28
CA VAL A 39 0.90 5.62 -3.45
C VAL A 39 -0.61 5.46 -3.62
N GLY A 40 -1.07 5.11 -4.83
CA GLY A 40 -2.49 5.08 -5.15
C GLY A 40 -3.24 3.88 -4.57
N ILE A 41 -2.56 2.78 -4.24
CA ILE A 41 -3.23 1.61 -3.67
C ILE A 41 -3.90 1.92 -2.34
N ASP A 42 -3.32 2.82 -1.53
CA ASP A 42 -3.86 3.25 -0.23
C ASP A 42 -5.21 3.98 -0.33
N PHE A 43 -5.63 4.40 -1.54
CA PHE A 43 -6.98 4.95 -1.72
C PHE A 43 -8.08 3.90 -1.50
N ASP A 44 -7.75 2.60 -1.51
CA ASP A 44 -8.71 1.56 -1.16
C ASP A 44 -9.16 1.63 0.30
N HIS A 45 -8.37 2.22 1.22
CA HIS A 45 -8.75 2.41 2.63
C HIS A 45 -10.03 3.21 2.75
N PHE A 46 -10.23 4.23 1.91
CA PHE A 46 -11.47 5.03 1.90
C PHE A 46 -12.67 4.19 1.49
N LEU A 47 -12.51 3.30 0.51
CA LEU A 47 -13.56 2.41 0.08
C LEU A 47 -13.90 1.40 1.17
N VAL A 48 -12.88 0.76 1.77
CA VAL A 48 -13.11 -0.22 2.84
C VAL A 48 -13.71 0.44 4.08
N ALA A 49 -13.22 1.61 4.47
CA ALA A 49 -13.79 2.39 5.57
C ALA A 49 -15.26 2.77 5.31
N TYR A 50 -15.60 3.18 4.08
CA TYR A 50 -16.97 3.43 3.69
C TYR A 50 -17.84 2.17 3.78
N LEU A 51 -17.33 1.02 3.33
CA LEU A 51 -18.05 -0.26 3.41
C LEU A 51 -18.25 -0.74 4.85
N ASN A 52 -17.30 -0.48 5.74
CA ASN A 52 -17.37 -0.85 7.15
C ASN A 52 -18.33 0.06 7.95
N THR A 53 -18.32 1.36 7.68
CA THR A 53 -19.02 2.38 8.50
C THR A 53 -20.31 2.91 7.87
N GLY A 54 -20.49 2.74 6.56
CA GLY A 54 -21.54 3.40 5.78
C GLY A 54 -21.35 4.92 5.62
N SER A 55 -20.20 5.48 6.03
CA SER A 55 -19.93 6.91 6.06
C SER A 55 -18.74 7.29 5.19
N ALA A 56 -18.86 8.40 4.45
CA ALA A 56 -17.77 8.99 3.67
C ALA A 56 -17.00 10.06 4.47
N GLU A 57 -17.03 9.98 5.80
CA GLU A 57 -16.43 11.00 6.67
C GLU A 57 -14.91 11.07 6.53
N SER A 58 -14.22 9.92 6.45
CA SER A 58 -12.77 9.84 6.17
C SER A 58 -12.41 10.57 4.86
N THR A 59 -13.20 10.34 3.80
CA THR A 59 -13.05 11.06 2.52
C THR A 59 -13.29 12.56 2.68
N ARG A 60 -14.31 12.99 3.43
CA ARG A 60 -14.56 14.41 3.70
C ARG A 60 -13.44 15.06 4.51
N ARG A 61 -12.83 14.35 5.47
CA ARG A 61 -11.69 14.83 6.28
C ARG A 61 -10.50 15.14 5.35
N VAL A 62 -10.16 14.25 4.42
CA VAL A 62 -9.09 14.47 3.45
C VAL A 62 -9.41 15.57 2.45
N LEU A 63 -10.64 15.63 1.92
CA LEU A 63 -11.02 16.72 1.01
C LEU A 63 -10.96 18.11 1.66
N ARG A 64 -11.21 18.20 2.96
CA ARG A 64 -11.07 19.46 3.73
C ARG A 64 -9.61 19.83 4.01
N ASN A 65 -8.73 18.85 4.13
CA ASN A 65 -7.30 19.06 4.32
C ASN A 65 -6.48 18.00 3.57
N PRO A 66 -6.18 18.22 2.28
CA PRO A 66 -5.54 17.22 1.43
C PRO A 66 -4.11 16.88 1.86
N ARG A 67 -3.49 17.70 2.73
CA ARG A 67 -2.18 17.37 3.32
C ARG A 67 -2.24 16.11 4.18
N LEU A 68 -3.40 15.81 4.79
CA LEU A 68 -3.58 14.64 5.64
C LEU A 68 -3.27 13.34 4.89
N ALA A 69 -3.56 13.26 3.59
CA ALA A 69 -3.26 12.09 2.76
C ALA A 69 -1.76 11.76 2.71
N PHE A 70 -0.90 12.73 3.02
CA PHE A 70 0.56 12.58 2.98
C PHE A 70 1.21 12.61 4.37
N THR A 71 0.57 13.24 5.37
CA THR A 71 1.21 13.56 6.65
C THR A 71 0.58 12.91 7.87
N GLY A 72 -0.63 12.35 7.78
CA GLY A 72 -1.37 11.90 8.97
C GLY A 72 -2.42 10.85 8.62
N GLN A 73 -1.97 9.65 8.26
CA GLN A 73 -2.87 8.53 7.93
C GLN A 73 -3.68 8.09 9.16
N ASP A 74 -3.05 8.12 10.34
CA ASP A 74 -3.69 7.87 11.64
C ASP A 74 -4.71 8.96 12.04
N ASP A 75 -4.62 10.16 11.44
CA ASP A 75 -5.57 11.26 11.66
C ASP A 75 -6.79 11.16 10.71
N ILE A 76 -6.72 10.31 9.67
CA ILE A 76 -7.79 10.14 8.67
C ILE A 76 -8.75 9.02 9.08
N PHE A 77 -8.21 7.90 9.56
CA PHE A 77 -8.95 6.69 9.87
C PHE A 77 -8.86 6.39 11.35
N GLU A 78 -10.02 6.13 11.97
CA GLU A 78 -10.08 5.63 13.33
C GLU A 78 -9.87 4.10 13.32
N THR A 79 -9.41 3.52 14.45
CA THR A 79 -9.22 2.06 14.57
C THR A 79 -10.51 1.26 14.32
N ALA A 80 -11.68 1.90 14.49
CA ALA A 80 -12.98 1.31 14.18
C ALA A 80 -13.32 1.31 12.67
N ASP A 81 -12.67 2.16 11.87
CA ASP A 81 -12.99 2.33 10.45
C ASP A 81 -12.36 1.22 9.59
N LEU A 82 -11.15 0.79 9.94
CA LEU A 82 -10.37 -0.15 9.15
C LEU A 82 -9.34 -0.90 10.00
N SER A 83 -9.39 -2.23 10.01
CA SER A 83 -8.32 -3.02 10.63
C SER A 83 -7.10 -3.15 9.72
N LYS A 84 -5.92 -3.36 10.31
CA LYS A 84 -4.67 -3.63 9.58
C LYS A 84 -4.79 -4.83 8.63
N SER A 85 -5.51 -5.87 9.04
CA SER A 85 -5.71 -7.06 8.21
C SER A 85 -6.67 -6.80 7.05
N GLN A 86 -7.72 -5.99 7.25
CA GLN A 86 -8.62 -5.58 6.17
C GLN A 86 -7.88 -4.75 5.12
N ARG A 87 -7.03 -3.81 5.56
CA ARG A 87 -6.13 -3.04 4.69
C ARG A 87 -5.23 -3.94 3.84
N LEU A 88 -4.48 -4.84 4.47
CA LEU A 88 -3.57 -5.73 3.75
C LEU A 88 -4.32 -6.66 2.79
N LEU A 89 -5.49 -7.15 3.21
CA LEU A 89 -6.32 -8.00 2.36
C LEU A 89 -6.82 -7.24 1.14
N SER A 90 -7.28 -5.99 1.29
CA SER A 90 -7.75 -5.19 0.15
C SER A 90 -6.62 -4.93 -0.86
N HIS A 91 -5.42 -4.61 -0.38
CA HIS A 91 -4.23 -4.45 -1.22
C HIS A 91 -3.92 -5.72 -2.03
N VAL A 92 -3.90 -6.88 -1.36
CA VAL A 92 -3.59 -8.16 -2.01
C VAL A 92 -4.66 -8.53 -3.05
N LEU A 93 -5.94 -8.31 -2.75
CA LEU A 93 -7.02 -8.59 -3.69
C LEU A 93 -6.96 -7.68 -4.90
N LEU A 94 -6.79 -6.38 -4.71
CA LEU A 94 -6.66 -5.42 -5.80
C LEU A 94 -5.41 -5.67 -6.64
N ALA A 95 -4.27 -5.98 -6.01
CA ALA A 95 -3.04 -6.34 -6.70
C ALA A 95 -3.22 -7.60 -7.54
N GLY A 96 -3.84 -8.65 -6.99
CA GLY A 96 -4.11 -9.89 -7.70
C GLY A 96 -5.02 -9.69 -8.91
N VAL A 97 -6.11 -8.93 -8.75
CA VAL A 97 -7.03 -8.59 -9.84
C VAL A 97 -6.33 -7.76 -10.91
N ALA A 98 -5.54 -6.75 -10.55
CA ALA A 98 -4.83 -5.90 -11.49
C ALA A 98 -3.77 -6.67 -12.29
N VAL A 99 -2.94 -7.48 -11.61
CA VAL A 99 -1.92 -8.31 -12.25
C VAL A 99 -2.56 -9.37 -13.15
N GLY A 100 -3.56 -10.09 -12.65
CA GLY A 100 -4.29 -11.09 -13.43
C GLY A 100 -4.98 -10.48 -14.64
N GLY A 101 -5.62 -9.32 -14.48
CA GLY A 101 -6.26 -8.58 -15.56
C GLY A 101 -5.27 -8.16 -16.65
N LEU A 102 -4.12 -7.61 -16.28
CA LEU A 102 -3.06 -7.23 -17.22
C LEU A 102 -2.46 -8.44 -17.93
N TRP A 103 -2.27 -9.55 -17.22
CA TRP A 103 -1.81 -10.79 -17.82
C TRP A 103 -2.79 -11.31 -18.87
N LEU A 104 -4.08 -11.39 -18.53
CA LEU A 104 -5.14 -11.82 -19.45
C LEU A 104 -5.32 -10.86 -20.63
N ALA A 105 -5.02 -9.57 -20.45
CA ALA A 105 -5.00 -8.57 -21.50
C ALA A 105 -3.72 -8.60 -22.36
N SER A 106 -2.87 -9.61 -22.22
CA SER A 106 -1.59 -9.73 -22.96
C SER A 106 -0.64 -8.55 -22.73
N ALA A 107 -0.66 -7.95 -21.54
CA ALA A 107 0.24 -6.88 -21.11
C ALA A 107 1.22 -7.35 -20.01
N PRO A 108 2.05 -8.39 -20.26
CA PRO A 108 2.87 -9.03 -19.22
C PRO A 108 3.92 -8.09 -18.61
N TYR A 109 4.44 -7.13 -19.38
CA TYR A 109 5.36 -6.12 -18.86
C TYR A 109 4.69 -5.27 -17.77
N TRP A 110 3.48 -4.79 -18.03
CA TRP A 110 2.74 -4.00 -17.05
C TRP A 110 2.25 -4.84 -15.87
N ALA A 111 1.90 -6.11 -16.11
CA ALA A 111 1.61 -7.05 -15.03
C ALA A 111 2.81 -7.20 -14.07
N LEU A 112 4.03 -7.26 -14.61
CA LEU A 112 5.26 -7.28 -13.80
C LEU A 112 5.47 -5.96 -13.03
N VAL A 113 5.32 -4.81 -13.69
CA VAL A 113 5.48 -3.49 -13.05
C VAL A 113 4.50 -3.34 -11.89
N VAL A 114 3.23 -3.64 -12.11
CA VAL A 114 2.19 -3.62 -11.06
C VAL A 114 2.51 -4.61 -9.96
N GLY A 115 2.83 -5.86 -10.31
CA GLY A 115 3.09 -6.92 -9.35
C GLY A 115 4.25 -6.61 -8.42
N VAL A 116 5.40 -6.17 -8.97
CA VAL A 116 6.58 -5.82 -8.16
C VAL A 116 6.30 -4.60 -7.29
N THR A 117 5.69 -3.56 -7.85
CA THR A 117 5.41 -2.32 -7.10
C THR A 117 4.49 -2.59 -5.91
N LEU A 118 3.37 -3.29 -6.14
CA LEU A 118 2.41 -3.57 -5.08
C LEU A 118 2.92 -4.63 -4.10
N TYR A 119 3.75 -5.57 -4.54
CA TYR A 119 4.44 -6.49 -3.64
C TYR A 119 5.35 -5.73 -2.66
N VAL A 120 6.18 -4.80 -3.16
CA VAL A 120 7.05 -3.97 -2.32
C VAL A 120 6.22 -3.16 -1.32
N HIS A 121 5.10 -2.58 -1.76
CA HIS A 121 4.18 -1.86 -0.89
C HIS A 121 3.66 -2.73 0.26
N VAL A 122 3.08 -3.88 -0.07
CA VAL A 122 2.49 -4.81 0.91
C VAL A 122 3.55 -5.34 1.89
N VAL A 123 4.75 -5.67 1.41
CA VAL A 123 5.85 -6.12 2.28
C VAL A 123 6.27 -5.03 3.24
N ALA A 124 6.31 -3.77 2.79
CA ALA A 124 6.68 -2.66 3.63
C ALA A 124 5.63 -2.38 4.72
N ASP A 125 4.33 -2.48 4.39
CA ASP A 125 3.25 -2.43 5.38
C ASP A 125 3.34 -3.58 6.39
N LEU A 126 3.53 -4.81 5.92
CA LEU A 126 3.71 -5.97 6.79
C LEU A 126 4.89 -5.78 7.74
N TYR A 127 6.02 -5.27 7.24
CA TYR A 127 7.20 -5.00 8.05
C TYR A 127 6.92 -3.97 9.14
N ALA A 128 6.25 -2.86 8.81
CA ALA A 128 5.86 -1.85 9.77
C ALA A 128 4.88 -2.41 10.82
N ASP A 129 3.87 -3.16 10.39
CA ASP A 129 2.88 -3.78 11.28
C ASP A 129 3.49 -4.80 12.24
N MET A 130 4.52 -5.53 11.81
CA MET A 130 5.29 -6.45 12.66
C MET A 130 6.09 -5.70 13.73
N GLY A 131 6.69 -4.56 13.39
CA GLY A 131 7.42 -3.70 14.34
C GLY A 131 6.52 -3.19 15.47
N GLU A 132 5.36 -2.63 15.12
CA GLU A 132 4.38 -2.15 16.11
C GLU A 132 3.84 -3.28 17.00
N THR A 133 3.67 -4.48 16.45
CA THR A 133 3.23 -5.65 17.23
C THR A 133 4.31 -6.12 18.23
N ALA A 134 5.58 -5.98 17.88
CA ALA A 134 6.69 -6.34 18.77
C ALA A 134 6.83 -5.35 19.93
N GLU A 135 6.64 -4.06 19.68
CA GLU A 135 6.71 -2.99 20.70
C GLU A 135 5.55 -3.05 21.71
N THR A 136 4.38 -3.52 21.30
CA THR A 136 3.17 -3.58 22.13
C THR A 136 3.06 -4.85 22.99
N ARG A 137 3.94 -5.85 22.81
CA ARG A 137 4.01 -7.02 23.70
C ARG A 137 4.85 -6.69 24.94
N PRO A 138 4.27 -6.66 26.16
CA PRO A 138 5.08 -6.53 27.36
C PRO A 138 5.97 -7.77 27.52
N VAL A 139 7.20 -7.55 27.98
CA VAL A 139 8.24 -8.57 28.28
C VAL A 139 7.81 -9.55 29.40
N GLU A 140 6.60 -9.41 29.94
CA GLU A 140 6.06 -10.16 31.08
C GLU A 140 5.93 -11.69 30.83
N ASN A 141 5.92 -12.16 29.58
CA ASN A 141 5.53 -13.55 29.27
C ASN A 141 6.69 -14.55 29.05
N LEU A 142 7.91 -14.21 29.47
CA LEU A 142 9.08 -15.11 29.35
C LEU A 142 9.59 -15.65 30.69
N ARG A 143 8.93 -15.33 31.82
CA ARG A 143 9.37 -15.76 33.16
C ARG A 143 8.59 -16.92 33.79
N ASP A 144 7.45 -17.31 33.22
CA ASP A 144 6.54 -18.26 33.88
C ASP A 144 6.47 -19.66 33.20
N SER A 145 7.48 -20.03 32.41
CA SER A 145 7.50 -21.32 31.68
C SER A 145 8.70 -22.23 31.95
N TRP A 146 9.18 -22.29 33.20
CA TRP A 146 10.06 -23.36 33.69
C TRP A 146 9.55 -23.93 35.02
#